data_AF-L0I949-F1
#
_entry.id   AF-L0I949-F1
#
_cell.length_a   1.000
_cell.length_b   1.000
_cell.length_c   1.000
_cell.angle_alpha   90.00
_cell.angle_beta   90.00
_cell.angle_gamma   90.00
#
_symmetry.space_group_name_H-M   'P 1'
#
loop_
_entity.id
_entity.type
_entity.pdbx_description
1 polymer ?
#
loop_
_entity_poly.entity_id
_entity_poly.type
_entity_poly.pdbx_seq_one_letter_code
_entity_poly.pdbx_strand_id
1 'polypeptide(L)'
;MNRRTALGALGTAIFVPVVGYSSARDGSTVSVRFWLTPGAARYTGLEGCVRRLLRRGLAFDHWTVEVTAGGVVDIGTESAAETMRSGRWPGAVGAGIAGVRDVDPVWDVNLLVTDGSLADSPSGYGVPHVAAVGGASALTTVELDGSFDEPVPITDATFASQLVLHEVGHAFGLSHEDGSRYERSGSSVVTPMLSLYGWRREQLPESTCGGPVTSGPPAEGKDRQLDLTFSDCARRSLRTYDGNHLG
;
A
#
# COMPACT_ATOMS: atom_id res chain seq x y z
N MET A 1 14.09 5.77 -73.92
CA MET A 1 13.38 4.53 -73.52
C MET A 1 14.31 3.78 -72.58
N ASN A 2 14.08 3.48 -71.31
CA ASN A 2 12.89 3.49 -70.46
C ASN A 2 13.26 3.99 -69.05
N ARG A 3 12.39 4.83 -68.48
CA ARG A 3 12.33 5.18 -67.05
C ARG A 3 11.65 4.04 -66.29
N ARG A 4 12.14 3.68 -65.11
CA ARG A 4 11.30 3.12 -64.04
C ARG A 4 11.72 3.70 -62.69
N THR A 5 10.89 4.65 -62.28
CA THR A 5 10.76 5.27 -60.96
C THR A 5 10.22 4.23 -59.96
N ALA A 6 10.85 4.08 -58.81
CA ALA A 6 10.25 3.43 -57.65
C ALA A 6 9.80 4.52 -56.67
N LEU A 7 8.47 4.66 -56.55
CA LEU A 7 7.81 5.58 -55.63
C LEU A 7 7.95 5.06 -54.19
N GLY A 8 8.26 5.98 -53.28
CA GLY A 8 8.27 5.76 -51.85
C GLY A 8 6.86 5.50 -51.30
N ALA A 9 6.77 4.53 -50.41
CA ALA A 9 5.63 4.38 -49.52
C ALA A 9 5.87 5.24 -48.28
N LEU A 10 5.13 6.35 -48.19
CA LEU A 10 4.94 7.09 -46.94
C LEU A 10 4.02 6.24 -46.06
N GLY A 11 4.61 5.52 -45.11
CA GLY A 11 3.87 4.84 -44.05
C GLY A 11 3.31 5.89 -43.10
N THR A 12 1.98 6.02 -43.08
CA THR A 12 1.26 6.83 -42.12
C THR A 12 1.44 6.20 -40.74
N ALA A 13 2.33 6.76 -39.92
CA ALA A 13 2.34 6.46 -38.49
C ALA A 13 1.04 7.01 -37.91
N ILE A 14 0.09 6.11 -37.64
CA ILE A 14 -1.06 6.43 -36.79
C ILE A 14 -0.47 6.63 -35.40
N PHE A 15 -0.16 7.88 -35.08
CA PHE A 15 -0.01 8.31 -33.70
C PHE A 15 -1.37 8.12 -33.05
N VAL A 16 -1.53 7.01 -32.34
CA VAL A 16 -2.53 6.94 -31.28
C VAL A 16 -2.05 7.97 -30.26
N PRO A 17 -2.75 9.08 -30.03
CA PRO A 17 -2.42 9.92 -28.91
C PRO A 17 -2.56 9.04 -27.68
N VAL A 18 -1.44 8.77 -27.01
CA VAL A 18 -1.49 8.41 -25.60
C VAL A 18 -2.21 9.60 -24.98
N VAL A 19 -3.49 9.38 -24.64
CA VAL A 19 -4.23 10.29 -23.79
C VAL A 19 -3.48 10.20 -22.46
N GLY A 20 -2.47 11.07 -22.30
CA GLY A 20 -1.89 11.35 -21.02
C GLY A 20 -3.08 11.72 -20.15
N TYR A 21 -3.38 10.87 -19.19
CA TYR A 21 -4.36 11.14 -18.16
C TYR A 21 -3.76 12.27 -17.32
N SER A 22 -3.81 13.50 -17.84
CA SER A 22 -3.88 14.69 -17.00
C SER A 22 -5.31 14.72 -16.50
N SER A 23 -5.63 13.85 -15.55
CA SER A 23 -6.70 14.17 -14.63
C SER A 23 -6.30 15.51 -14.02
N ALA A 24 -7.00 16.56 -14.46
CA ALA A 24 -7.10 17.76 -13.68
C ALA A 24 -7.42 17.29 -12.27
N ARG A 25 -6.49 17.52 -11.33
CA ARG A 25 -6.69 17.28 -9.90
C ARG A 25 -7.91 18.09 -9.49
N ASP A 26 -9.08 17.47 -9.53
CA ASP A 26 -10.07 17.74 -8.52
C ASP A 26 -9.39 17.22 -7.26
N GLY A 27 -8.81 18.13 -6.47
CA GLY A 27 -7.78 17.85 -5.46
C GLY A 27 -8.22 16.94 -4.30
N SER A 28 -9.35 16.26 -4.46
CA SER A 28 -10.00 15.37 -3.53
C SER A 28 -9.97 13.91 -3.96
N THR A 29 -9.43 13.47 -5.11
CA THR A 29 -9.40 12.03 -5.44
C THR A 29 -7.97 11.49 -5.45
N VAL A 30 -7.72 10.43 -4.67
CA VAL A 30 -6.45 9.68 -4.66
C VAL A 30 -6.63 8.29 -5.25
N SER A 31 -5.66 7.85 -6.03
CA SER A 31 -5.66 6.58 -6.76
C SER A 31 -4.71 5.57 -6.14
N VAL A 32 -5.25 4.44 -5.70
CA VAL A 32 -4.45 3.28 -5.30
C VAL A 32 -4.64 2.19 -6.34
N ARG A 33 -3.55 1.76 -6.96
CA ARG A 33 -3.54 0.58 -7.81
C ARG A 33 -2.74 -0.52 -7.14
N PHE A 34 -3.27 -1.73 -7.14
CA PHE A 34 -2.57 -2.89 -6.60
C PHE A 34 -2.39 -3.98 -7.64
N TRP A 35 -1.27 -4.69 -7.56
CA TRP A 35 -0.92 -5.84 -8.39
C TRP A 35 -0.71 -7.06 -7.51
N LEU A 36 -0.88 -8.23 -8.11
CA LEU A 36 -0.61 -9.51 -7.48
C LEU A 36 0.62 -10.16 -8.12
N THR A 37 1.43 -10.85 -7.33
CA THR A 37 2.38 -11.83 -7.88
C THR A 37 1.65 -13.09 -8.37
N PRO A 38 2.31 -13.95 -9.17
CA PRO A 38 1.71 -15.23 -9.58
C PRO A 38 1.30 -16.12 -8.41
N GLY A 39 2.01 -16.11 -7.27
CA GLY A 39 1.60 -16.80 -6.06
C GLY A 39 0.33 -16.21 -5.46
N ALA A 40 0.29 -14.89 -5.25
CA ALA A 40 -0.87 -14.22 -4.67
C ALA A 40 -2.14 -14.35 -5.52
N ALA A 41 -2.00 -14.35 -6.84
CA ALA A 41 -3.11 -14.51 -7.78
C ALA A 41 -3.83 -15.87 -7.69
N ARG A 42 -3.27 -16.86 -7.01
CA ARG A 42 -3.90 -18.19 -6.81
C ARG A 42 -5.05 -18.14 -5.80
N TYR A 43 -5.08 -17.13 -4.93
CA TYR A 43 -6.11 -17.03 -3.91
C TYR A 43 -7.36 -16.36 -4.44
N THR A 44 -8.42 -17.16 -4.60
CA THR A 44 -9.73 -16.67 -5.04
C THR A 44 -10.27 -15.66 -4.03
N GLY A 45 -10.72 -14.50 -4.53
CA GLY A 45 -11.30 -13.44 -3.69
C GLY A 45 -10.30 -12.45 -3.10
N LEU A 46 -8.98 -12.67 -3.26
CA LEU A 46 -7.95 -11.75 -2.74
C LEU A 46 -8.12 -10.32 -3.27
N GLU A 47 -8.33 -10.15 -4.59
CA GLU A 47 -8.55 -8.82 -5.18
C GLU A 47 -9.74 -8.09 -4.54
N GLY A 48 -10.84 -8.82 -4.30
CA GLY A 48 -12.03 -8.27 -3.66
C GLY A 48 -11.75 -7.87 -2.22
N CYS A 49 -10.97 -8.68 -1.50
CA CYS A 49 -10.58 -8.37 -0.13
C CYS A 49 -9.68 -7.14 -0.05
N VAL A 50 -8.56 -7.11 -0.79
CA VAL A 50 -7.63 -5.97 -0.83
C VAL A 50 -8.36 -4.68 -1.20
N ARG A 51 -9.25 -4.74 -2.19
CA ARG A 51 -10.05 -3.58 -2.60
C ARG A 51 -10.96 -3.07 -1.48
N ARG A 52 -11.65 -3.96 -0.76
CA ARG A 52 -12.51 -3.57 0.38
C ARG A 52 -11.68 -2.99 1.52
N LEU A 53 -10.56 -3.64 1.86
CA LEU A 53 -9.62 -3.20 2.88
C LEU A 53 -9.11 -1.78 2.60
N LEU A 54 -8.58 -1.53 1.40
CA LEU A 54 -8.07 -0.22 1.02
C LEU A 54 -9.16 0.85 0.99
N ARG A 55 -10.34 0.54 0.43
CA ARG A 55 -11.46 1.49 0.40
C ARG A 55 -11.91 1.90 1.79
N ARG A 56 -11.96 0.95 2.73
CA ARG A 56 -12.43 1.23 4.09
C ARG A 56 -11.35 1.89 4.95
N GLY A 57 -10.10 1.42 4.86
CA GLY A 57 -8.98 2.00 5.61
C GLY A 57 -8.57 3.40 5.16
N LEU A 58 -8.92 3.78 3.92
CA LEU A 58 -8.62 5.10 3.35
C LEU A 58 -9.88 5.97 3.16
N ALA A 59 -11.02 5.59 3.73
CA ALA A 59 -12.24 6.37 3.71
C ALA A 59 -12.14 7.57 4.67
N PHE A 60 -11.64 8.70 4.16
CA PHE A 60 -11.55 9.95 4.93
C PHE A 60 -12.42 11.05 4.31
N ASP A 61 -12.96 11.94 5.13
CA ASP A 61 -13.90 12.98 4.68
C ASP A 61 -13.31 14.01 3.69
N HIS A 62 -11.98 14.09 3.60
CA HIS A 62 -11.28 15.10 2.79
C HIS A 62 -10.90 14.60 1.40
N TRP A 63 -11.04 13.30 1.11
CA TRP A 63 -10.79 12.76 -0.22
C TRP A 63 -11.72 11.58 -0.57
N THR A 64 -11.74 11.22 -1.84
CA THR A 64 -12.30 9.99 -2.38
C THR A 64 -11.14 9.09 -2.78
N VAL A 65 -11.25 7.80 -2.49
CA VAL A 65 -10.24 6.81 -2.87
C VAL A 65 -10.72 5.99 -4.07
N GLU A 66 -9.96 6.02 -5.16
CA GLU A 66 -10.13 5.13 -6.29
C GLU A 66 -9.19 3.94 -6.15
N VAL A 67 -9.74 2.74 -5.92
CA VAL A 67 -8.96 1.50 -5.79
C VAL A 67 -9.16 0.60 -7.01
N THR A 68 -8.07 0.31 -7.73
CA THR A 68 -8.05 -0.52 -8.94
C THR A 68 -7.08 -1.69 -8.83
N ALA A 69 -7.40 -2.80 -9.49
CA ALA A 69 -6.48 -3.92 -9.67
C ALA A 69 -5.74 -3.75 -10.99
N GLY A 70 -4.41 -3.83 -10.98
CA GLY A 70 -3.54 -3.74 -12.14
C GLY A 70 -3.19 -5.09 -12.77
N GLY A 71 -3.72 -6.19 -12.23
CA GLY A 71 -3.49 -7.55 -12.72
C GLY A 71 -2.32 -8.26 -12.03
N VAL A 72 -1.76 -9.26 -12.73
CA VAL A 72 -0.69 -10.12 -12.21
C VAL A 72 0.64 -9.70 -12.82
N VAL A 73 1.67 -9.55 -11.98
CA VAL A 73 3.02 -9.18 -12.41
C VAL A 73 4.05 -10.14 -11.85
N ASP A 74 4.86 -10.74 -12.73
CA ASP A 74 5.98 -11.58 -12.32
C ASP A 74 7.20 -10.72 -11.96
N ILE A 75 7.58 -10.76 -10.69
CA ILE A 75 8.74 -10.03 -10.14
C ILE A 75 9.87 -11.02 -9.71
N GLY A 76 9.69 -12.32 -9.98
CA GLY A 76 10.70 -13.36 -9.78
C GLY A 76 11.03 -13.67 -8.31
N THR A 77 10.22 -13.20 -7.37
CA THR A 77 10.27 -13.56 -5.93
C THR A 77 8.90 -13.28 -5.31
N GLU A 78 8.54 -14.04 -4.29
CA GLU A 78 7.34 -13.80 -3.48
C GLU A 78 7.68 -13.02 -2.20
N SER A 79 8.94 -12.70 -1.93
CA SER A 79 9.32 -11.86 -0.79
C SER A 79 9.08 -10.38 -1.09
N ALA A 80 8.09 -9.77 -0.41
CA ALA A 80 7.77 -8.35 -0.51
C ALA A 80 8.97 -7.44 -0.16
N ALA A 81 9.76 -7.81 0.85
CA ALA A 81 10.96 -7.06 1.21
C ALA A 81 12.07 -7.19 0.16
N GLU A 82 12.27 -8.39 -0.39
CA GLU A 82 13.29 -8.59 -1.43
C GLU A 82 12.97 -7.80 -2.69
N THR A 83 11.71 -7.82 -3.16
CA THR A 83 11.31 -7.08 -4.37
C THR A 83 11.50 -5.57 -4.22
N MET A 84 11.28 -5.03 -3.02
CA MET A 84 11.51 -3.61 -2.74
C MET A 84 13.00 -3.29 -2.62
N ARG A 85 13.76 -4.05 -1.84
CA ARG A 85 15.21 -3.81 -1.63
C ARG A 85 16.05 -3.99 -2.88
N SER A 86 15.70 -4.97 -3.72
CA SER A 86 16.37 -5.19 -5.00
C SER A 86 15.92 -4.23 -6.10
N GLY A 87 14.94 -3.35 -5.81
CA GLY A 87 14.40 -2.39 -6.76
C GLY A 87 13.58 -3.02 -7.89
N ARG A 88 13.20 -4.31 -7.78
CA ARG A 88 12.45 -4.97 -8.85
C ARG A 88 11.02 -4.43 -8.98
N TRP A 89 10.31 -4.21 -7.88
CA TRP A 89 8.98 -3.60 -7.93
C TRP A 89 9.03 -2.10 -8.28
N PRO A 90 9.81 -1.25 -7.60
CA PRO A 90 9.98 0.15 -8.01
C PRO A 90 10.44 0.30 -9.47
N GLY A 91 11.36 -0.57 -9.92
CA GLY A 91 11.83 -0.61 -11.30
C GLY A 91 10.74 -1.03 -12.30
N ALA A 92 9.85 -1.96 -11.93
CA ALA A 92 8.71 -2.34 -12.75
C ALA A 92 7.70 -1.18 -12.90
N VAL A 93 7.41 -0.47 -11.81
CA VAL A 93 6.58 0.74 -11.82
C VAL A 93 7.20 1.81 -12.72
N GLY A 94 8.48 2.12 -12.54
CA GLY A 94 9.20 3.10 -13.37
C GLY A 94 9.25 2.72 -14.85
N ALA A 95 9.46 1.43 -15.16
CA ALA A 95 9.39 0.92 -16.53
C ALA A 95 7.97 1.03 -17.12
N GLY A 96 6.94 0.90 -16.28
CA GLY A 96 5.55 1.15 -16.64
C GLY A 96 5.28 2.61 -17.02
N ILE A 97 5.78 3.56 -16.22
CA ILE A 97 5.72 5.01 -16.53
C ILE A 97 6.36 5.30 -17.90
N ALA A 98 7.50 4.65 -18.18
CA ALA A 98 8.21 4.79 -19.45
C ALA A 98 7.55 4.03 -20.63
N GLY A 99 6.47 3.29 -20.42
CA GLY A 99 5.81 2.46 -21.43
C GLY A 99 6.66 1.26 -21.90
N VAL A 100 7.66 0.85 -21.12
CA VAL A 100 8.61 -0.23 -21.44
C VAL A 100 8.10 -1.58 -20.93
N ARG A 101 7.22 -1.58 -19.94
CA ARG A 101 6.65 -2.78 -19.32
C ARG A 101 5.13 -2.67 -19.26
N ASP A 102 4.45 -3.82 -19.35
CA ASP A 102 3.01 -3.95 -19.12
C ASP A 102 2.67 -3.82 -17.63
N VAL A 103 2.92 -2.63 -17.09
CA VAL A 103 2.51 -2.14 -15.79
C VAL A 103 2.00 -0.73 -16.06
N ASP A 104 0.73 -0.48 -15.81
CA ASP A 104 0.13 0.85 -15.93
C ASP A 104 0.03 1.46 -14.53
N PRO A 105 1.01 2.24 -14.05
CA PRO A 105 1.02 2.75 -12.69
C PRO A 105 0.06 3.93 -12.50
N VAL A 106 -0.27 4.22 -11.24
CA VAL A 106 -0.98 5.44 -10.84
C VAL A 106 -0.04 6.38 -10.11
N TRP A 107 -0.41 7.66 -10.05
CA TRP A 107 0.42 8.68 -9.42
C TRP A 107 0.52 8.55 -7.91
N ASP A 108 -0.56 8.16 -7.22
CA ASP A 108 -0.56 8.24 -5.76
C ASP A 108 0.07 7.01 -5.11
N VAL A 109 -0.50 5.80 -5.24
CA VAL A 109 0.08 4.58 -4.62
C VAL A 109 0.02 3.37 -5.53
N ASN A 110 1.18 2.72 -5.66
CA ASN A 110 1.36 1.47 -6.40
C ASN A 110 1.74 0.32 -5.46
N LEU A 111 0.77 -0.53 -5.12
CA LEU A 111 0.93 -1.63 -4.14
C LEU A 111 1.14 -2.99 -4.82
N LEU A 112 2.19 -3.73 -4.45
CA LEU A 112 2.35 -5.14 -4.83
C LEU A 112 1.96 -6.06 -3.66
N VAL A 113 1.04 -7.00 -3.90
CA VAL A 113 0.68 -8.05 -2.94
C VAL A 113 1.30 -9.37 -3.37
N THR A 114 2.03 -10.02 -2.45
CA THR A 114 2.78 -11.25 -2.69
C THR A 114 2.28 -12.41 -1.81
N ASP A 115 2.60 -13.64 -2.19
CA ASP A 115 2.38 -14.84 -1.37
C ASP A 115 3.51 -15.07 -0.35
N GLY A 116 4.33 -14.05 -0.10
CA GLY A 116 5.40 -14.11 0.88
C GLY A 116 4.89 -14.39 2.29
N SER A 117 5.70 -15.10 3.07
CA SER A 117 5.36 -15.44 4.46
C SER A 117 5.28 -14.20 5.35
N LEU A 118 4.31 -14.19 6.27
CA LEU A 118 4.25 -13.22 7.38
C LEU A 118 5.25 -13.54 8.50
N ALA A 119 5.81 -14.76 8.52
CA ALA A 119 6.83 -15.14 9.49
C ALA A 119 8.22 -14.56 9.14
N ASP A 120 8.44 -14.23 7.87
CA ASP A 120 9.69 -13.65 7.39
C ASP A 120 9.65 -12.13 7.57
N SER A 121 10.61 -11.61 8.35
CA SER A 121 10.72 -10.17 8.62
C SER A 121 11.76 -9.49 7.71
N PRO A 122 11.45 -8.34 7.09
CA PRO A 122 10.14 -7.69 7.08
C PRO A 122 9.21 -8.32 6.05
N SER A 123 7.93 -8.43 6.38
CA SER A 123 6.90 -9.01 5.50
C SER A 123 6.26 -7.96 4.57
N GLY A 124 6.66 -6.69 4.71
CA GLY A 124 6.22 -5.56 3.91
C GLY A 124 7.32 -4.51 3.82
N TYR A 125 7.22 -3.63 2.84
CA TYR A 125 8.08 -2.46 2.71
C TYR A 125 7.41 -1.41 1.83
N GLY A 126 7.40 -0.15 2.30
CA GLY A 126 6.81 0.98 1.62
C GLY A 126 7.77 2.17 1.56
N VAL A 127 7.74 2.86 0.43
CA VAL A 127 8.37 4.17 0.19
C VAL A 127 7.35 5.04 -0.55
N PRO A 128 7.54 6.36 -0.63
CA PRO A 128 6.61 7.21 -1.38
C PRO A 128 6.21 6.62 -2.73
N HIS A 129 4.91 6.56 -2.97
CA HIS A 129 4.24 6.03 -4.17
C HIS A 129 4.34 4.54 -4.46
N VAL A 130 5.17 3.77 -3.74
CA VAL A 130 5.40 2.35 -4.04
C VAL A 130 5.48 1.52 -2.76
N ALA A 131 4.66 0.48 -2.68
CA ALA A 131 4.66 -0.44 -1.54
C ALA A 131 4.60 -1.89 -2.00
N ALA A 132 5.08 -2.81 -1.16
CA ALA A 132 4.88 -4.24 -1.31
C ALA A 132 4.55 -4.90 0.04
N VAL A 133 3.65 -5.89 0.03
CA VAL A 133 3.24 -6.66 1.21
C VAL A 133 3.11 -8.15 0.89
N GLY A 134 3.55 -8.99 1.80
CA GLY A 134 3.28 -10.44 1.78
C GLY A 134 1.97 -10.79 2.50
N GLY A 135 1.72 -12.08 2.67
CA GLY A 135 0.57 -12.58 3.41
C GLY A 135 -0.72 -12.70 2.61
N ALA A 136 -0.64 -12.89 1.29
CA ALA A 136 -1.81 -13.09 0.42
C ALA A 136 -2.79 -14.14 0.96
N SER A 137 -2.29 -15.28 1.45
CA SER A 137 -3.12 -16.33 2.04
C SER A 137 -3.95 -15.83 3.22
N ALA A 138 -3.32 -15.10 4.16
CA ALA A 138 -3.97 -14.53 5.33
C ALA A 138 -4.96 -13.42 4.99
N LEU A 139 -4.66 -12.61 3.96
CA LEU A 139 -5.61 -11.58 3.49
C LEU A 139 -6.91 -12.17 2.94
N THR A 140 -6.93 -13.42 2.48
CA THR A 140 -8.17 -14.02 1.97
C THR A 140 -9.11 -14.52 3.06
N THR A 141 -8.65 -14.59 4.31
CA THR A 141 -9.43 -15.12 5.43
C THR A 141 -9.95 -14.02 6.37
N VAL A 142 -9.64 -12.75 6.09
CA VAL A 142 -10.10 -11.63 6.93
C VAL A 142 -11.55 -11.28 6.67
N GLU A 143 -12.33 -11.28 7.74
CA GLU A 143 -13.66 -10.69 7.80
C GLU A 143 -13.50 -9.21 8.16
N LEU A 144 -13.80 -8.31 7.22
CA LEU A 144 -13.61 -6.86 7.40
C LEU A 144 -14.84 -6.17 8.02
N ASP A 145 -15.98 -6.85 8.10
CA ASP A 145 -17.22 -6.28 8.62
C ASP A 145 -17.10 -6.08 10.13
N GLY A 146 -17.21 -4.81 10.57
CA GLY A 146 -17.03 -4.39 11.98
C GLY A 146 -15.57 -4.23 12.43
N SER A 147 -14.60 -4.79 11.70
CA SER A 147 -13.17 -4.79 12.06
C SER A 147 -12.48 -3.40 12.05
N PHE A 148 -13.15 -2.37 11.53
CA PHE A 148 -12.67 -0.98 11.56
C PHE A 148 -13.28 -0.15 12.67
N ASP A 149 -14.34 -0.65 13.33
CA ASP A 149 -15.10 0.11 14.31
C ASP A 149 -14.58 -0.15 15.74
N GLU A 150 -13.93 -1.31 15.95
CA GLU A 150 -13.32 -1.73 17.21
C GLU A 150 -11.93 -2.34 16.97
N PRO A 151 -11.00 -2.23 17.95
CA PRO A 151 -9.73 -2.96 17.88
C PRO A 151 -9.95 -4.47 17.80
N VAL A 152 -9.10 -5.13 17.00
CA VAL A 152 -9.21 -6.55 16.72
C VAL A 152 -8.07 -7.36 17.35
N PRO A 153 -8.29 -8.64 17.71
CA PRO A 153 -7.22 -9.53 18.14
C PRO A 153 -6.13 -9.68 17.07
N ILE A 154 -4.90 -9.94 17.51
CA ILE A 154 -3.79 -10.24 16.60
C ILE A 154 -3.93 -11.67 16.07
N THR A 155 -4.19 -11.79 14.78
CA THR A 155 -4.13 -13.02 13.99
C THR A 155 -3.33 -12.72 12.72
N ASP A 156 -2.92 -13.75 11.98
CA ASP A 156 -2.24 -13.54 10.69
C ASP A 156 -3.09 -12.68 9.73
N ALA A 157 -4.41 -12.88 9.73
CA ALA A 157 -5.35 -12.16 8.88
C ALA A 157 -5.47 -10.67 9.25
N THR A 158 -5.62 -10.35 10.55
CA THR A 158 -5.72 -8.96 11.02
C THR A 158 -4.37 -8.25 10.94
N PHE A 159 -3.28 -8.97 11.17
CA PHE A 159 -1.93 -8.43 11.00
C PHE A 159 -1.62 -8.14 9.53
N ALA A 160 -1.89 -9.06 8.60
CA ALA A 160 -1.71 -8.80 7.17
C ALA A 160 -2.54 -7.61 6.70
N SER A 161 -3.77 -7.47 7.22
CA SER A 161 -4.64 -6.33 6.91
C SER A 161 -4.06 -5.01 7.41
N GLN A 162 -3.57 -4.98 8.65
CA GLN A 162 -2.91 -3.79 9.18
C GLN A 162 -1.59 -3.49 8.44
N LEU A 163 -0.86 -4.52 8.01
CA LEU A 163 0.38 -4.38 7.24
C LEU A 163 0.13 -3.74 5.87
N VAL A 164 -0.93 -4.13 5.16
CA VAL A 164 -1.36 -3.43 3.93
C VAL A 164 -1.53 -1.94 4.19
N LEU A 165 -2.25 -1.58 5.26
CA LEU A 165 -2.48 -0.17 5.61
C LEU A 165 -1.19 0.53 6.03
N HIS A 166 -0.29 -0.14 6.75
CA HIS A 166 1.01 0.38 7.15
C HIS A 166 1.86 0.76 5.92
N GLU A 167 2.06 -0.18 5.00
CA GLU A 167 2.92 0.08 3.83
C GLU A 167 2.29 1.07 2.85
N VAL A 168 0.97 1.06 2.71
CA VAL A 168 0.25 2.09 1.95
C VAL A 168 0.35 3.46 2.62
N GLY A 169 0.33 3.51 3.96
CA GLY A 169 0.61 4.73 4.72
C GLY A 169 2.00 5.28 4.38
N HIS A 170 3.02 4.44 4.37
CA HIS A 170 4.37 4.83 3.90
C HIS A 170 4.37 5.31 2.45
N ALA A 171 3.59 4.69 1.56
CA ALA A 171 3.46 5.16 0.18
C ALA A 171 2.78 6.52 0.05
N PHE A 172 1.92 6.89 1.00
CA PHE A 172 1.39 8.26 1.13
C PHE A 172 2.34 9.23 1.86
N GLY A 173 3.53 8.78 2.25
CA GLY A 173 4.53 9.60 2.93
C GLY A 173 4.39 9.65 4.46
N LEU A 174 3.53 8.81 5.05
CA LEU A 174 3.49 8.67 6.51
C LEU A 174 4.75 7.98 7.03
N SER A 175 5.09 8.30 8.26
CA SER A 175 6.17 7.71 9.03
C SER A 175 5.63 6.94 10.24
N HIS A 176 6.51 6.28 10.98
CA HIS A 176 6.12 5.66 12.26
C HIS A 176 5.71 6.70 13.32
N GLU A 177 6.15 7.95 13.19
CA GLU A 177 5.80 9.04 14.12
C GLU A 177 4.31 9.40 14.07
N ASP A 178 3.68 9.16 12.92
CA ASP A 178 2.24 9.33 12.68
C ASP A 178 1.40 8.22 13.35
N GLY A 179 2.04 7.18 13.87
CA GLY A 179 1.39 6.10 14.58
C GLY A 179 1.13 6.42 16.06
N SER A 180 0.16 5.72 16.63
CA SER A 180 -0.19 5.85 18.04
C SER A 180 -0.41 4.48 18.70
N ARG A 181 -0.16 4.46 20.01
CA ARG A 181 -0.52 3.36 20.91
C ARG A 181 -1.39 3.94 22.02
N TYR A 182 -2.50 3.28 22.31
CA TYR A 182 -3.42 3.72 23.36
C TYR A 182 -4.03 2.51 24.07
N GLU A 183 -4.83 2.81 25.08
CA GLU A 183 -5.51 1.81 25.92
C GLU A 183 -7.01 1.87 25.65
N ARG A 184 -7.65 0.72 25.43
CA ARG A 184 -9.10 0.61 25.25
C ARG A 184 -9.59 -0.69 25.85
N SER A 185 -10.62 -0.61 26.71
CA SER A 185 -11.25 -1.77 27.34
C SER A 185 -10.26 -2.74 28.04
N GLY A 186 -9.15 -2.22 28.57
CA GLY A 186 -8.11 -3.02 29.23
C GLY A 186 -7.05 -3.61 28.29
N SER A 187 -7.16 -3.39 26.99
CA SER A 187 -6.19 -3.82 25.98
C SER A 187 -5.28 -2.68 25.52
N SER A 188 -4.04 -3.02 25.21
CA SER A 188 -3.10 -2.13 24.54
C SER A 188 -3.29 -2.25 23.03
N VAL A 189 -3.61 -1.13 22.38
CA VAL A 189 -3.97 -1.05 20.97
C VAL A 189 -2.95 -0.24 20.19
N VAL A 190 -2.57 -0.71 19.00
CA VAL A 190 -1.66 -0.01 18.09
C VAL A 190 -2.33 0.27 16.75
N THR A 191 -2.16 1.49 16.26
CA THR A 191 -2.63 1.91 14.92
C THR A 191 -1.68 1.46 13.81
N PRO A 192 -2.10 1.48 12.52
CA PRO A 192 -1.32 0.95 11.41
C PRO A 192 0.12 1.42 11.38
N MET A 193 0.40 2.73 11.54
CA MET A 193 1.78 3.25 11.40
C MET A 193 2.75 2.83 12.52
N LEU A 194 2.28 2.33 13.67
CA LEU A 194 3.16 1.65 14.64
C LEU A 194 3.19 0.15 14.42
N SER A 195 2.08 -0.46 14.00
CA SER A 195 1.96 -1.91 13.82
C SER A 195 2.49 -2.69 15.04
N LEU A 196 2.99 -3.91 14.84
CA LEU A 196 3.58 -4.73 15.91
C LEU A 196 4.83 -4.09 16.57
N TYR A 197 5.45 -3.08 15.94
CA TYR A 197 6.56 -2.33 16.56
C TYR A 197 6.12 -1.59 17.81
N GLY A 198 4.83 -1.22 17.91
CA GLY A 198 4.23 -0.54 19.05
C GLY A 198 4.45 -1.22 20.41
N TRP A 199 4.80 -2.52 20.45
CA TRP A 199 5.08 -3.26 21.69
C TRP A 199 6.52 -3.74 21.85
N ARG A 200 7.43 -3.38 20.92
CA ARG A 200 8.85 -3.73 21.04
C ARG A 200 9.51 -2.88 22.14
N ARG A 201 10.58 -3.42 22.72
CA ARG A 201 11.39 -2.75 23.76
C ARG A 201 12.29 -1.66 23.19
N GLU A 202 12.53 -1.69 21.89
CA GLU A 202 13.31 -0.69 21.17
C GLU A 202 12.61 0.67 21.29
N GLN A 203 13.39 1.75 21.40
CA GLN A 203 12.84 3.11 21.36
C GLN A 203 12.14 3.30 20.02
N LEU A 204 10.81 3.38 20.06
CA LEU A 204 10.04 3.95 18.98
C LEU A 204 10.42 5.43 18.87
N PRO A 205 10.44 6.01 17.66
CA PRO A 205 10.57 7.44 17.53
C PRO A 205 9.49 8.14 18.35
N GLU A 206 9.84 9.29 18.94
CA GLU A 206 8.85 10.10 19.67
C GLU A 206 7.73 10.44 18.70
N SER A 207 6.50 10.05 19.05
CA SER A 207 5.37 10.43 18.21
C SER A 207 5.16 11.94 18.27
N THR A 208 5.02 12.53 17.11
CA THR A 208 4.65 13.94 16.92
C THR A 208 3.18 14.21 17.27
N CYS A 209 2.42 13.16 17.60
CA CYS A 209 0.97 13.21 17.74
C CYS A 209 0.49 13.71 19.12
N GLY A 210 1.40 14.10 20.02
CA GLY A 210 1.08 14.77 21.29
C GLY A 210 0.28 13.92 22.30
N GLY A 211 0.04 12.65 21.99
CA GLY A 211 -0.48 11.65 22.92
C GLY A 211 0.66 10.81 23.49
N PRO A 212 0.47 10.11 24.61
CA PRO A 212 1.51 9.26 25.16
C PRO A 212 1.76 8.10 24.19
N VAL A 213 2.81 8.18 23.37
CA VAL A 213 3.55 6.97 23.04
C VAL A 213 4.15 6.55 24.35
N THR A 214 3.42 5.69 25.06
CA THR A 214 4.01 4.97 26.17
C THR A 214 5.13 4.14 25.54
N SER A 215 6.36 4.62 25.59
CA SER A 215 7.51 3.80 25.24
C SER A 215 7.62 2.70 26.27
N GLY A 216 7.89 1.46 25.84
CA GLY A 216 8.01 0.29 26.72
C GLY A 216 6.89 -0.72 26.54
N PRO A 217 7.04 -1.97 27.02
CA PRO A 217 6.05 -3.02 26.83
C PRO A 217 4.67 -2.60 27.39
N PRO A 218 3.57 -3.18 26.87
CA PRO A 218 2.27 -3.00 27.53
C PRO A 218 2.39 -3.47 28.98
N ALA A 219 1.61 -2.87 29.89
CA ALA A 219 1.59 -3.30 31.28
C ALA A 219 1.36 -4.82 31.36
N GLU A 220 2.02 -5.50 32.29
CA GLU A 220 1.87 -6.95 32.46
C GLU A 220 0.40 -7.34 32.54
N GLY A 221 0.00 -8.35 31.76
CA GLY A 221 -1.37 -8.86 31.74
C GLY A 221 -2.34 -8.14 30.79
N LYS A 222 -1.90 -7.15 30.00
CA LYS A 222 -2.76 -6.53 28.99
C LYS A 222 -2.75 -7.28 27.66
N ASP A 223 -3.95 -7.55 27.15
CA ASP A 223 -4.12 -8.07 25.79
C ASP A 223 -3.65 -7.05 24.75
N ARG A 224 -3.07 -7.55 23.66
CA ARG A 224 -2.60 -6.74 22.54
C ARG A 224 -3.60 -6.82 21.40
N GLN A 225 -3.92 -5.68 20.83
CA GLN A 225 -4.90 -5.57 19.75
C GLN A 225 -4.42 -4.60 18.67
N LEU A 226 -4.94 -4.80 17.47
CA LEU A 226 -4.66 -3.96 16.31
C LEU A 226 -5.85 -3.05 16.05
N ASP A 227 -5.59 -1.78 15.77
CA ASP A 227 -6.56 -0.90 15.14
C ASP A 227 -6.30 -0.92 13.62
N LEU A 228 -7.35 -1.16 12.83
CA LEU A 228 -7.29 -1.08 11.37
C LEU A 228 -7.56 0.34 10.85
N THR A 229 -7.64 1.31 11.76
CA THR A 229 -7.85 2.71 11.45
C THR A 229 -6.58 3.52 11.73
N PHE A 230 -6.23 4.40 10.79
CA PHE A 230 -5.14 5.37 10.99
C PHE A 230 -5.44 6.28 12.18
N SER A 231 -4.40 6.60 12.96
CA SER A 231 -4.50 7.57 14.05
C SER A 231 -4.99 8.93 13.56
N ASP A 232 -5.51 9.78 14.45
CA ASP A 232 -5.91 11.15 14.10
C ASP A 232 -4.75 12.01 13.56
N CYS A 233 -3.53 11.65 13.95
CA CYS A 233 -2.30 12.30 13.52
C CYS A 233 -1.94 11.91 12.08
N ALA A 234 -1.91 10.61 11.79
CA ALA A 234 -1.80 10.11 10.41
C ALA A 234 -2.88 10.72 9.51
N ARG A 235 -4.14 10.75 9.98
CA ARG A 235 -5.24 11.40 9.24
C ARG A 235 -5.01 12.89 9.00
N ARG A 236 -4.33 13.61 9.91
CA ARG A 236 -3.98 15.01 9.74
C ARG A 236 -2.85 15.18 8.73
N SER A 237 -1.82 14.35 8.79
CA SER A 237 -0.72 14.33 7.83
C SER A 237 -1.22 14.02 6.41
N LEU A 238 -2.16 13.08 6.27
CA LEU A 238 -2.78 12.75 4.98
C LEU A 238 -3.60 13.90 4.38
N ARG A 239 -4.17 14.81 5.20
CA ARG A 239 -4.85 16.02 4.67
C ARG A 239 -3.90 16.96 3.93
N THR A 240 -2.60 16.89 4.23
CA THR A 240 -1.57 17.68 3.57
C THR A 240 -0.90 16.94 2.42
N TYR A 241 -1.34 15.71 2.11
CA TYR A 241 -0.84 14.96 0.96
C TYR A 241 -1.12 15.73 -0.33
N ASP A 242 -0.07 16.07 -1.06
CA ASP A 242 -0.13 16.79 -2.33
C ASP A 242 0.36 15.94 -3.52
N GLY A 243 0.65 14.67 -3.26
CA GLY A 243 1.23 13.69 -4.19
C GLY A 243 2.51 14.12 -4.92
N ASN A 244 3.26 15.09 -4.41
CA ASN A 244 4.48 15.60 -5.04
C ASN A 244 5.77 15.07 -4.41
N HIS A 245 5.83 13.80 -3.99
CA HIS A 245 7.01 13.22 -3.34
C HIS A 245 7.66 12.09 -4.16
N LEU A 246 7.74 12.28 -5.48
CA LEU A 246 8.78 11.66 -6.29
C LEU A 246 10.01 12.58 -6.28
N GLY A 247 10.72 12.61 -5.15
CA GLY A 247 12.02 13.25 -5.00
C GLY A 247 13.15 12.31 -5.40
#